data_AF-G3PXD2-F1
#
_entry.id   AF-G3PXD2-F1
#
_cell.length_a   1.000
_cell.length_b   1.000
_cell.length_c   1.000
_cell.angle_alpha   90.00
_cell.angle_beta   90.00
_cell.angle_gamma   90.00
#
_symmetry.space_group_name_H-M   'P 1'
#
loop_
_entity.id
_entity.type
_entity.pdbx_description
1 polymer ?
#
loop_
_entity_poly.entity_id
_entity_poly.type
_entity_poly.pdbx_seq_one_letter_code
_entity_poly.pdbx_strand_id
1 'polypeptide(L)'
;FKTQQFTITFNIHIYITFPFLLTGRDYCQVNVCHNGGTCVTGIGEDPFICICTDGFAGDTCNLTETGPCSPNPCKNDGSCKIVAPTRRGDVFNEYVCKCQPGFEGAHCQTNVNDCANKPCKNGAVCRDLDGDYACQCPSPYVGKQCQLSCISLLGMEGGAIVESQISASSLHYGILGLQRWGPELARLNNQGLVNAWTSAAHDRNPWIENNMQKKMRLTGIITQGASRMGASEYVKAFKVASGFDGSAYTAYRAEGQRRDKVFIGNADNDGTKTNLFDPPIVAQYIRIIPVVCRRACTLRLELVGCELNVYSNTSGCSGPLGMRSRLVSDGQLSASSAFRTWGIDTFTWHPHFARLDKQGKTNAWSPANNNRSEWIQVDLEKTKRLTGIITQGAKDFGVVQFVTVFKVAYSNDGESWSAVKQENSGKDKLFQGNVDNNTHKKNLFEPPFYARYVRVVPWEWHERVTLRMELLGCDD
;
A
#
# COMPACT_ATOMS: atom_id res chain seq x y z
N PHE A 1 -18.92 32.67 66.00
CA PHE A 1 -19.40 31.72 67.02
C PHE A 1 -18.65 30.39 66.92
N LYS A 2 -17.50 30.30 67.60
CA LYS A 2 -17.05 29.20 68.46
C LYS A 2 -15.64 29.60 68.93
N THR A 3 -15.60 29.91 70.22
CA THR A 3 -14.49 30.26 71.09
C THR A 3 -13.44 29.15 71.18
N GLN A 4 -12.15 29.50 71.31
CA GLN A 4 -11.43 29.31 72.58
C GLN A 4 -10.03 29.95 72.61
N GLN A 5 -9.78 30.56 73.77
CA GLN A 5 -8.58 31.22 74.28
C GLN A 5 -7.27 30.44 74.09
N PHE A 6 -6.23 31.17 73.69
CA PHE A 6 -4.83 30.79 73.91
C PHE A 6 -4.40 31.28 75.30
N THR A 7 -3.95 30.35 76.14
CA THR A 7 -3.26 30.64 77.40
C THR A 7 -1.81 30.19 77.24
N ILE A 8 -0.86 31.12 77.37
CA ILE A 8 0.58 30.86 77.29
C ILE A 8 1.09 30.56 78.70
N THR A 9 1.65 29.38 78.91
CA THR A 9 2.38 29.00 80.13
C THR A 9 3.85 28.78 79.80
N PHE A 10 4.71 29.62 80.38
CA PHE A 10 6.17 29.44 80.36
C PHE A 10 6.56 28.34 81.35
N ASN A 11 7.35 27.36 80.91
CA ASN A 11 8.03 26.42 81.80
C ASN A 11 9.53 26.42 81.50
N ILE A 12 10.29 26.85 82.50
CA ILE A 12 11.76 26.90 82.52
C ILE A 12 12.25 25.50 82.88
N HIS A 13 13.15 24.93 82.08
CA HIS A 13 13.90 23.72 82.44
C HIS A 13 15.40 23.98 82.42
N ILE A 14 15.99 23.66 83.56
CA ILE A 14 17.36 23.86 84.00
C ILE A 14 18.26 22.87 83.29
N TYR A 15 19.33 23.36 82.65
CA TYR A 15 20.38 22.51 82.09
C TYR A 15 21.25 21.96 83.22
N ILE A 16 21.20 20.64 83.45
CA ILE A 16 22.18 19.92 84.25
C ILE A 16 23.19 19.30 83.28
N THR A 17 24.41 19.84 83.28
CA THR A 17 25.55 19.29 82.53
C THR A 17 26.13 18.08 83.26
N PHE A 18 26.03 16.89 82.68
CA PHE A 18 26.86 15.74 83.03
C PHE A 18 28.16 15.79 82.21
N PRO A 19 29.35 15.63 82.80
CA PRO A 19 30.57 15.47 82.03
C PRO A 19 30.60 14.02 81.51
N PHE A 20 30.31 13.82 80.23
CA PHE A 20 30.61 12.56 79.56
C PHE A 20 32.12 12.48 79.32
N LEU A 21 32.75 11.47 79.90
CA LEU A 21 34.11 11.05 79.57
C LEU A 21 34.24 10.82 78.06
N LEU A 22 35.22 11.48 77.44
CA LEU A 22 35.72 11.14 76.10
C LEU A 22 36.43 9.78 76.17
N THR A 23 35.67 8.70 75.97
CA THR A 23 36.26 7.46 75.49
C THR A 23 36.29 7.55 73.98
N GLY A 24 37.49 7.64 73.39
CA GLY A 24 37.67 7.40 71.97
C GLY A 24 37.21 5.98 71.68
N ARG A 25 35.96 5.82 71.20
CA ARG A 25 35.45 4.54 70.74
C ARG A 25 36.27 4.13 69.53
N ASP A 26 36.87 2.95 69.59
CA ASP A 26 37.40 2.30 68.41
C ASP A 26 36.23 1.74 67.60
N TYR A 27 35.78 2.49 66.60
CA TYR A 27 34.58 2.19 65.82
C TYR A 27 34.71 0.93 64.96
N CYS A 28 35.92 0.41 64.75
CA CYS A 28 36.18 -0.80 63.96
C CYS A 28 36.43 -2.06 64.81
N GLN A 29 36.18 -2.04 66.12
CA GLN A 29 36.30 -3.22 66.99
C GLN A 29 35.36 -4.37 66.56
N VAL A 30 34.25 -4.05 65.90
CA VAL A 30 33.37 -4.98 65.19
C VAL A 30 33.24 -4.46 63.76
N ASN A 31 33.46 -5.30 62.75
CA ASN A 31 33.39 -4.86 61.35
C ASN A 31 31.94 -4.46 61.00
N VAL A 32 31.70 -3.16 60.82
CA VAL A 32 30.40 -2.58 60.45
C VAL A 32 30.17 -2.64 58.93
N CYS A 33 31.23 -2.88 58.16
CA CYS A 33 31.16 -2.96 56.71
C CYS A 33 30.56 -4.30 56.26
N HIS A 34 29.58 -4.24 55.37
CA HIS A 34 28.92 -5.40 54.80
C HIS A 34 29.69 -5.96 53.60
N ASN A 35 29.30 -7.15 53.13
CA ASN A 35 29.79 -7.76 51.88
C ASN A 35 31.32 -7.93 51.77
N GLY A 36 31.99 -8.15 52.90
CA GLY A 36 33.44 -8.34 52.96
C GLY A 36 34.26 -7.05 52.89
N GLY A 37 33.62 -5.88 53.05
CA GLY A 37 34.31 -4.61 53.20
C GLY A 37 35.21 -4.55 54.45
N THR A 38 36.27 -3.75 54.40
CA THR A 38 37.23 -3.58 55.50
C THR A 38 36.99 -2.25 56.22
N CYS A 39 36.69 -2.30 57.51
CA CYS A 39 36.56 -1.09 58.35
C CYS A 39 37.94 -0.53 58.68
N VAL A 40 38.13 0.76 58.43
CA VAL A 40 39.29 1.55 58.87
C VAL A 40 38.82 2.74 59.68
N THR A 41 39.55 3.09 60.74
CA THR A 41 39.22 4.26 61.56
C THR A 41 39.40 5.54 60.75
N GLY A 42 38.40 6.41 60.79
CA GLY A 42 38.39 7.65 60.00
C GLY A 42 39.33 8.69 60.60
N ILE A 43 39.89 9.56 59.76
CA ILE A 43 40.71 10.70 60.19
C ILE A 43 39.91 11.96 59.82
N GLY A 44 39.23 12.59 60.79
CA GLY A 44 38.44 13.81 60.56
C GLY A 44 37.09 13.82 61.30
N GLU A 45 36.05 14.36 60.65
CA GLU A 45 34.69 14.42 61.19
C GLU A 45 33.96 13.07 61.17
N ASP A 46 34.40 12.13 60.31
CA ASP A 46 33.83 10.79 60.21
C ASP A 46 34.57 9.79 61.11
N PRO A 47 33.85 9.04 61.98
CA PRO A 47 34.47 8.14 62.97
C PRO A 47 35.05 6.84 62.39
N PHE A 48 34.58 6.38 61.23
CA PHE A 48 35.08 5.20 60.52
C PHE A 48 34.79 5.30 59.02
N ILE A 49 35.56 4.58 58.20
CA ILE A 49 35.41 4.46 56.75
C ILE A 49 35.40 2.98 56.38
N CYS A 50 34.52 2.58 55.46
CA CYS A 50 34.50 1.23 54.90
C CYS A 50 35.17 1.17 53.53
N ILE A 51 36.19 0.35 53.37
CA ILE A 51 36.81 0.03 52.07
C ILE A 51 36.03 -1.16 51.48
N CYS A 52 35.20 -0.91 50.48
CA CYS A 52 34.37 -1.93 49.86
C CYS A 52 35.16 -2.79 48.87
N THR A 53 34.74 -4.05 48.75
CA THR A 53 35.21 -5.01 47.72
C THR A 53 34.58 -4.70 46.37
N ASP A 54 35.22 -5.10 45.26
CA ASP A 54 34.74 -4.85 43.90
C ASP A 54 33.25 -5.25 43.74
N GLY A 55 32.42 -4.31 43.27
CA GLY A 55 30.99 -4.52 43.06
C GLY A 55 30.10 -4.12 44.24
N PHE A 56 30.65 -3.52 45.31
CA PHE A 56 29.89 -2.97 46.45
C PHE A 56 30.26 -1.51 46.73
N ALA A 57 29.27 -0.71 47.12
CA ALA A 57 29.37 0.72 47.34
C ALA A 57 28.52 1.20 48.53
N GLY A 58 28.65 2.49 48.87
CA GLY A 58 27.99 3.13 50.00
C GLY A 58 28.80 3.08 51.30
N ASP A 59 28.42 3.89 52.28
CA ASP A 59 29.20 4.14 53.52
C ASP A 59 29.48 2.89 54.35
N THR A 60 28.67 1.84 54.19
CA THR A 60 28.84 0.53 54.85
C THR A 60 28.93 -0.63 53.87
N CYS A 61 29.18 -0.39 52.57
CA CYS A 61 29.24 -1.43 51.52
C CYS A 61 27.96 -2.28 51.39
N ASN A 62 26.81 -1.74 51.83
CA ASN A 62 25.51 -2.40 51.74
C ASN A 62 24.92 -2.33 50.31
N LEU A 63 25.31 -1.34 49.52
CA LEU A 63 24.81 -1.18 48.16
C LEU A 63 25.67 -2.04 47.22
N THR A 64 25.05 -2.71 46.26
CA THR A 64 25.78 -3.26 45.13
C THR A 64 26.08 -2.14 44.15
N GLU A 65 27.33 -2.02 43.72
CA GLU A 65 27.73 -1.07 42.70
C GLU A 65 27.14 -1.55 41.36
N THR A 66 25.98 -0.99 41.02
CA THR A 66 25.42 -1.17 39.69
C THR A 66 26.29 -0.37 38.73
N GLY A 67 27.06 -1.06 37.89
CA GLY A 67 27.97 -0.42 36.93
C GLY A 67 27.27 0.62 36.06
N PRO A 68 28.02 1.40 35.26
CA PRO A 68 27.55 2.63 34.61
C PRO A 68 26.36 2.46 33.65
N CYS A 69 25.98 1.23 33.31
CA CYS A 69 24.83 0.89 32.48
C CYS A 69 23.54 0.52 33.25
N SER A 70 23.51 0.67 34.58
CA SER A 70 22.33 0.32 35.40
C SER A 70 22.03 1.41 36.43
N PRO A 71 20.91 2.17 36.28
CA PRO A 71 19.93 2.09 35.19
C PRO A 71 20.51 2.56 33.84
N ASN A 72 19.97 2.07 32.71
CA ASN A 72 20.50 2.38 31.37
C ASN A 72 20.53 3.92 31.13
N PRO A 73 21.71 4.54 30.99
CA PRO A 73 21.83 5.99 30.80
C PRO A 73 21.47 6.41 29.37
N CYS A 74 21.45 5.49 28.40
CA CYS A 74 21.17 5.76 27.00
C CYS A 74 19.67 6.01 26.78
N LYS A 75 19.33 7.10 26.09
CA LYS A 75 17.97 7.46 25.71
C LYS A 75 17.53 6.72 24.43
N ASN A 76 16.24 6.82 24.09
CA ASN A 76 15.65 6.31 22.84
C ASN A 76 16.00 4.83 22.54
N ASP A 77 15.87 3.98 23.56
CA ASP A 77 16.19 2.54 23.51
C ASP A 77 17.63 2.25 23.03
N GLY A 78 18.56 3.17 23.29
CA GLY A 78 19.99 3.00 23.08
C GLY A 78 20.56 1.89 23.97
N SER A 79 21.47 1.09 23.40
CA SER A 79 22.12 -0.01 24.13
C SER A 79 23.40 0.48 24.80
N CYS A 80 23.46 0.39 26.14
CA CYS A 80 24.65 0.74 26.90
C CYS A 80 25.69 -0.38 26.84
N LYS A 81 26.93 -0.02 26.53
CA LYS A 81 28.09 -0.92 26.52
C LYS A 81 29.16 -0.37 27.44
N ILE A 82 29.59 -1.16 28.41
CA ILE A 82 30.71 -0.79 29.30
C ILE A 82 32.00 -0.85 28.49
N VAL A 83 32.78 0.23 28.54
CA VAL A 83 34.11 0.31 27.91
C VAL A 83 35.11 0.34 29.05
N ALA A 84 35.91 -0.73 29.20
CA ALA A 84 36.88 -0.83 30.29
C ALA A 84 37.83 0.39 30.28
N PRO A 85 38.23 0.90 31.45
CA PRO A 85 39.09 2.07 31.53
C PRO A 85 40.42 1.77 30.81
N THR A 86 40.71 2.52 29.75
CA THR A 86 42.07 2.58 29.23
C THR A 86 42.90 3.31 30.27
N ARG A 87 43.92 2.65 30.83
CA ARG A 87 44.85 3.24 31.82
C ARG A 87 45.77 4.28 31.16
N ARG A 88 45.20 5.31 30.53
CA ARG A 88 45.97 6.37 29.89
C ARG A 88 45.18 7.67 29.82
N GLY A 89 45.21 8.41 30.93
CA GLY A 89 45.32 9.87 31.02
C GLY A 89 44.23 10.78 30.46
N ASP A 90 43.53 10.42 29.40
CA ASP A 90 42.83 11.39 28.56
C ASP A 90 41.40 10.89 28.27
N VAL A 91 40.43 11.37 29.05
CA VAL A 91 38.96 11.19 28.91
C VAL A 91 38.38 9.84 29.35
N PHE A 92 37.75 9.82 30.53
CA PHE A 92 37.07 8.65 31.11
C PHE A 92 35.58 8.62 30.73
N ASN A 93 35.21 7.83 29.72
CA ASN A 93 33.83 7.33 29.59
C ASN A 93 33.85 5.83 29.87
N GLU A 94 33.36 5.42 31.05
CA GLU A 94 33.27 4.01 31.46
C GLU A 94 32.20 3.22 30.68
N TYR A 95 31.40 3.92 29.89
CA TYR A 95 30.38 3.35 29.02
C TYR A 95 30.25 4.14 27.72
N VAL A 96 29.75 3.47 26.69
CA VAL A 96 29.36 4.07 25.42
C VAL A 96 27.94 3.63 25.08
N CYS A 97 27.12 4.57 24.63
CA CYS A 97 25.79 4.28 24.13
C CYS A 97 25.87 3.93 22.65
N LYS A 98 25.38 2.74 22.29
CA LYS A 98 25.10 2.38 20.90
C LYS A 98 23.67 2.81 20.56
N CYS A 99 23.55 3.88 19.78
CA CYS A 99 22.26 4.44 19.39
C CYS A 99 21.53 3.57 18.37
N GLN A 100 20.20 3.60 18.45
CA GLN A 100 19.35 3.07 17.39
C GLN A 100 19.51 3.94 16.12
N PRO A 101 19.22 3.40 14.92
CA PRO A 101 19.17 4.21 13.70
C PRO A 101 18.26 5.42 13.88
N GLY A 102 18.68 6.58 13.36
CA GLY A 102 17.94 7.84 13.49
C GLY A 102 18.22 8.63 14.79
N PHE A 103 19.06 8.12 15.70
CA PHE A 103 19.49 8.87 16.89
C PHE A 103 21.01 9.01 16.98
N GLU A 104 21.45 10.14 17.52
CA GLU A 104 22.86 10.46 17.72
C GLU A 104 23.13 11.16 19.07
N GLY A 105 24.40 11.40 19.37
CA GLY A 105 24.87 11.99 20.62
C GLY A 105 25.37 10.95 21.64
N ALA A 106 26.05 11.44 22.68
CA ALA A 106 26.72 10.59 23.68
C ALA A 106 25.76 9.65 24.43
N HIS A 107 24.49 10.04 24.57
CA HIS A 107 23.43 9.26 25.21
C HIS A 107 22.26 9.02 24.26
N CYS A 108 22.45 9.12 22.94
CA CYS A 108 21.39 8.96 21.93
C CYS A 108 20.22 9.94 22.13
N GLN A 109 20.50 11.10 22.70
CA GLN A 109 19.50 12.11 23.06
C GLN A 109 19.04 12.96 21.88
N THR A 110 19.80 12.94 20.78
CA THR A 110 19.57 13.80 19.62
C THR A 110 18.86 12.99 18.56
N ASN A 111 17.69 13.45 18.10
CA ASN A 111 17.03 12.90 16.93
C ASN A 111 17.73 13.42 15.67
N VAL A 112 18.15 12.51 14.78
CA VAL A 112 18.74 12.87 13.50
C VAL A 112 17.62 13.32 12.57
N ASN A 113 17.79 14.46 11.90
CA ASN A 113 16.80 14.92 10.93
C ASN A 113 16.84 14.04 9.66
N ASP A 114 15.99 13.02 9.62
CA ASP A 114 15.89 12.07 8.51
C ASP A 114 15.42 12.74 7.20
N CYS A 115 14.80 13.93 7.31
CA CYS A 115 14.38 14.73 6.16
C CYS A 115 15.52 15.51 5.49
N ALA A 116 16.70 15.63 6.10
CA ALA A 116 17.83 16.41 5.56
C ALA A 116 18.26 15.94 4.16
N ASN A 117 18.21 14.63 3.92
CA ASN A 117 18.57 14.01 2.65
C ASN A 117 17.45 13.99 1.60
N LYS A 118 16.31 14.65 1.88
CA LYS A 118 15.12 14.70 1.00
C LYS A 118 14.69 13.29 0.53
N PRO A 119 14.35 12.37 1.45
CA PRO A 119 13.98 11.00 1.09
C PRO A 119 12.66 10.93 0.30
N CYS A 120 11.74 11.86 0.53
CA CYS A 120 10.44 11.92 -0.14
C CYS A 120 10.56 12.31 -1.62
N LYS A 121 9.91 11.55 -2.50
CA LYS A 121 9.87 11.75 -3.95
C LYS A 121 8.58 12.43 -4.40
N ASN A 122 8.52 12.79 -5.68
CA ASN A 122 7.30 13.25 -6.36
C ASN A 122 6.61 14.46 -5.70
N GLY A 123 7.40 15.42 -5.19
CA GLY A 123 6.89 16.65 -4.58
C GLY A 123 6.27 16.47 -3.19
N ALA A 124 6.49 15.33 -2.54
CA ALA A 124 6.00 15.08 -1.20
C ALA A 124 6.73 15.89 -0.12
N VAL A 125 5.98 16.26 0.91
CA VAL A 125 6.49 17.01 2.07
C VAL A 125 7.00 16.03 3.11
N CYS A 126 8.26 16.17 3.52
CA CYS A 126 8.87 15.33 4.55
C CYS A 126 8.58 15.89 5.93
N ARG A 127 8.14 15.04 6.86
CA ARG A 127 8.04 15.33 8.29
C ARG A 127 8.97 14.41 9.06
N ASP A 128 9.88 15.02 9.80
CA ASP A 128 10.79 14.34 10.71
C ASP A 128 10.01 13.76 11.91
N LEU A 129 10.34 12.54 12.32
CA LEU A 129 9.80 11.84 13.48
C LEU A 129 10.96 11.33 14.34
N ASP A 130 10.68 10.86 15.55
CA ASP A 130 11.71 10.33 16.43
C ASP A 130 12.26 9.00 15.87
N GLY A 131 13.48 9.05 15.30
CA GLY A 131 14.16 7.90 14.70
C GLY A 131 13.57 7.40 13.37
N ASP A 132 12.69 8.19 12.74
CA ASP A 132 12.13 7.89 11.41
C ASP A 132 11.65 9.17 10.71
N TYR A 133 11.14 9.05 9.49
CA TYR A 133 10.45 10.12 8.78
C TYR A 133 9.12 9.64 8.21
N ALA A 134 8.20 10.59 8.03
CA ALA A 134 6.96 10.38 7.29
C ALA A 134 6.88 11.33 6.10
N CYS A 135 6.61 10.78 4.91
CA CYS A 135 6.31 11.58 3.73
C CYS A 135 4.79 11.78 3.60
N GLN A 136 4.36 13.04 3.54
CA GLN A 136 3.01 13.40 3.11
C GLN A 136 2.95 13.36 1.58
N CYS A 137 2.48 12.22 1.05
CA CYS A 137 2.39 11.99 -0.39
C CYS A 137 1.21 12.75 -1.01
N PRO A 138 1.42 13.58 -2.03
CA PRO A 138 0.34 14.12 -2.83
C PRO A 138 -0.32 13.01 -3.64
N SER A 139 -1.64 13.07 -3.81
CA SER A 139 -2.34 12.15 -4.71
C SER A 139 -1.81 12.32 -6.15
N PRO A 140 -1.51 11.23 -6.89
CA PRO A 140 -1.85 9.83 -6.62
C PRO A 140 -0.70 8.97 -6.06
N TYR A 141 0.33 9.57 -5.47
CA TYR A 141 1.52 8.86 -5.00
C TYR A 141 1.35 8.21 -3.63
N VAL A 142 2.03 7.09 -3.42
CA VAL A 142 1.99 6.26 -2.19
C VAL A 142 3.34 5.63 -1.89
N GLY A 143 3.49 5.06 -0.70
CA GLY A 143 4.72 4.43 -0.21
C GLY A 143 5.46 5.31 0.80
N LYS A 144 6.44 4.74 1.51
CA LYS A 144 7.21 5.45 2.56
C LYS A 144 7.92 6.69 2.02
N GLN A 145 8.36 6.64 0.76
CA GLN A 145 9.02 7.75 0.06
C GLN A 145 8.15 8.36 -1.04
N CYS A 146 6.86 8.01 -1.13
CA CYS A 146 5.97 8.44 -2.21
C CYS A 146 6.47 8.06 -3.62
N GLN A 147 7.22 6.96 -3.72
CA GLN A 147 7.86 6.50 -4.95
C GLN A 147 6.92 5.70 -5.86
N LEU A 148 5.80 5.20 -5.33
CA LEU A 148 4.83 4.39 -6.06
C LEU A 148 3.64 5.25 -6.49
N SER A 149 3.05 4.98 -7.66
CA SER A 149 1.84 5.65 -8.13
C SER A 149 0.62 4.72 -8.07
N CYS A 150 -0.46 5.16 -7.44
CA CYS A 150 -1.71 4.42 -7.33
C CYS A 150 -2.72 4.95 -8.36
N ILE A 151 -2.57 4.57 -9.64
CA ILE A 151 -3.41 5.08 -10.75
C ILE A 151 -3.98 3.98 -11.66
N SER A 152 -4.11 2.75 -11.15
CA SER A 152 -4.62 1.65 -11.96
C SER A 152 -6.13 1.79 -12.18
N LEU A 153 -6.59 1.47 -13.40
CA LEU A 153 -8.02 1.39 -13.70
C LEU A 153 -8.60 0.17 -12.98
N LEU A 154 -9.71 0.36 -12.26
CA LEU A 154 -10.29 -0.69 -11.43
C LEU A 154 -11.23 -1.62 -12.20
N GLY A 155 -11.58 -1.24 -13.43
CA GLY A 155 -12.15 -2.14 -14.43
C GLY A 155 -13.65 -2.00 -14.62
N MET A 156 -14.14 -0.76 -14.62
CA MET A 156 -15.46 -0.44 -15.15
C MET A 156 -15.51 -0.68 -16.66
N GLU A 157 -14.52 -0.21 -17.43
CA GLU A 157 -14.40 -0.44 -18.87
C GLU A 157 -14.01 -1.90 -19.18
N GLY A 158 -13.01 -2.43 -18.46
CA GLY A 158 -12.46 -3.78 -18.67
C GLY A 158 -13.32 -4.93 -18.16
N GLY A 159 -14.49 -4.67 -17.55
CA GLY A 159 -15.40 -5.70 -17.05
C GLY A 159 -14.95 -6.42 -15.78
N ALA A 160 -13.87 -5.98 -15.14
CA ALA A 160 -13.42 -6.55 -13.86
C ALA A 160 -14.41 -6.24 -12.72
N ILE A 161 -15.06 -5.07 -12.77
CA ILE A 161 -16.24 -4.77 -11.96
C ILE A 161 -17.45 -5.32 -12.71
N VAL A 162 -18.05 -6.38 -12.20
CA VAL A 162 -19.21 -7.03 -12.80
C VAL A 162 -20.49 -6.22 -12.57
N GLU A 163 -21.51 -6.46 -13.39
CA GLU A 163 -22.77 -5.69 -13.35
C GLU A 163 -23.47 -5.75 -12.00
N SER A 164 -23.41 -6.89 -11.30
CA SER A 164 -24.00 -7.05 -9.96
C SER A 164 -23.34 -6.20 -8.87
N GLN A 165 -22.17 -5.61 -9.15
CA GLN A 165 -21.47 -4.70 -8.24
C GLN A 165 -21.87 -3.23 -8.43
N ILE A 166 -22.66 -2.92 -9.47
CA ILE A 166 -23.05 -1.56 -9.80
C ILE A 166 -24.54 -1.40 -9.50
N SER A 167 -24.88 -0.41 -8.68
CA SER A 167 -26.27 -0.11 -8.32
C SER A 167 -26.55 1.38 -8.48
N ALA A 168 -27.82 1.77 -8.58
CA ALA A 168 -28.20 3.17 -8.67
C ALA A 168 -29.54 3.42 -7.97
N SER A 169 -29.79 4.67 -7.60
CA SER A 169 -31.04 5.11 -6.99
C SER A 169 -32.25 4.92 -7.90
N SER A 170 -32.05 5.18 -9.19
CA SER A 170 -33.09 5.14 -10.21
C SER A 170 -32.45 4.95 -11.59
N LEU A 171 -33.29 4.63 -12.57
CA LEU A 171 -32.87 4.51 -13.96
C LEU A 171 -33.97 5.02 -14.90
N HIS A 172 -33.59 5.39 -16.11
CA HIS A 172 -34.50 5.92 -17.11
C HIS A 172 -34.92 4.86 -18.14
N TYR A 173 -36.21 4.88 -18.50
CA TYR A 173 -36.76 4.14 -19.63
C TYR A 173 -37.14 5.11 -20.75
N GLY A 174 -36.54 4.96 -21.92
CA GLY A 174 -36.89 5.66 -23.16
C GLY A 174 -37.91 4.87 -24.00
N ILE A 175 -38.29 5.45 -25.16
CA ILE A 175 -39.20 4.93 -26.21
C ILE A 175 -40.00 3.68 -25.81
N LEU A 176 -41.21 3.86 -25.28
CA LEU A 176 -42.16 2.79 -24.91
C LEU A 176 -41.57 1.70 -23.97
N GLY A 177 -40.53 2.02 -23.20
CA GLY A 177 -39.86 1.08 -22.30
C GLY A 177 -38.75 0.26 -22.97
N LEU A 178 -38.52 0.42 -24.27
CA LEU A 178 -37.54 -0.37 -25.04
C LEU A 178 -36.09 0.06 -24.78
N GLN A 179 -35.85 1.30 -24.34
CA GLN A 179 -34.51 1.80 -24.05
C GLN A 179 -34.27 1.91 -22.55
N ARG A 180 -33.59 0.94 -21.95
CA ARG A 180 -33.29 0.91 -20.52
C ARG A 180 -31.87 1.44 -20.23
N TRP A 181 -31.77 2.61 -19.60
CA TRP A 181 -30.49 3.26 -19.27
C TRP A 181 -30.03 2.88 -17.85
N GLY A 182 -29.71 1.61 -17.66
CA GLY A 182 -29.37 1.02 -16.36
C GLY A 182 -27.95 1.34 -15.85
N PRO A 183 -27.68 1.13 -14.54
CA PRO A 183 -26.36 1.33 -13.94
C PRO A 183 -25.25 0.47 -14.57
N GLU A 184 -25.56 -0.74 -15.04
CA GLU A 184 -24.63 -1.67 -15.66
C GLU A 184 -23.94 -1.12 -16.92
N LEU A 185 -24.56 -0.12 -17.57
CA LEU A 185 -24.07 0.54 -18.77
C LEU A 185 -23.14 1.72 -18.47
N ALA A 186 -22.96 2.11 -17.20
CA ALA A 186 -22.16 3.26 -16.77
C ALA A 186 -20.63 3.03 -16.89
N ARG A 187 -20.20 2.37 -17.97
CA ARG A 187 -18.81 2.01 -18.23
C ARG A 187 -18.20 3.02 -19.20
N LEU A 188 -16.97 3.43 -18.93
CA LEU A 188 -16.24 4.35 -19.81
C LEU A 188 -16.15 3.80 -21.23
N ASN A 189 -16.25 4.68 -22.24
CA ASN A 189 -16.18 4.34 -23.67
C ASN A 189 -17.19 3.30 -24.18
N ASN A 190 -18.21 2.96 -23.37
CA ASN A 190 -19.26 2.05 -23.80
C ASN A 190 -19.99 2.59 -25.05
N GLN A 191 -20.23 1.72 -26.02
CA GLN A 191 -20.77 2.05 -27.34
C GLN A 191 -22.14 1.41 -27.56
N GLY A 192 -22.98 2.05 -28.35
CA GLY A 192 -24.33 1.55 -28.68
C GLY A 192 -25.37 2.66 -28.66
N LEU A 193 -26.62 2.33 -29.03
CA LEU A 193 -27.75 3.26 -28.95
C LEU A 193 -28.09 3.64 -27.50
N VAL A 194 -27.87 2.71 -26.56
CA VAL A 194 -28.05 2.90 -25.12
C VAL A 194 -26.76 2.41 -24.48
N ASN A 195 -25.98 3.35 -23.96
CA ASN A 195 -24.57 3.09 -23.62
C ASN A 195 -24.10 3.78 -22.33
N ALA A 196 -25.03 4.28 -21.52
CA ALA A 196 -24.72 4.93 -20.26
C ALA A 196 -25.83 4.68 -19.24
N TRP A 197 -25.56 4.99 -17.97
CA TRP A 197 -26.61 5.14 -16.97
C TRP A 197 -27.25 6.52 -17.11
N THR A 198 -28.56 6.60 -16.97
CA THR A 198 -29.29 7.86 -16.83
C THR A 198 -30.31 7.75 -15.72
N SER A 199 -30.34 8.70 -14.80
CA SER A 199 -31.30 8.71 -13.71
C SER A 199 -32.74 8.95 -14.19
N ALA A 200 -33.72 8.52 -13.39
CA ALA A 200 -35.12 8.86 -13.66
C ALA A 200 -35.36 10.38 -13.55
N ALA A 201 -36.26 10.92 -14.36
CA ALA A 201 -36.53 12.37 -14.39
C ALA A 201 -37.17 12.90 -13.10
N HIS A 202 -37.82 12.04 -12.31
CA HIS A 202 -38.46 12.39 -11.04
C HIS A 202 -37.53 12.22 -9.83
N ASP A 203 -36.35 11.62 -10.02
CA ASP A 203 -35.38 11.44 -8.94
C ASP A 203 -34.61 12.74 -8.71
N ARG A 204 -34.85 13.38 -7.56
CA ARG A 204 -34.22 14.65 -7.19
C ARG A 204 -32.82 14.49 -6.62
N ASN A 205 -32.47 13.30 -6.12
CA ASN A 205 -31.19 13.02 -5.47
C ASN A 205 -30.57 11.74 -6.04
N PRO A 206 -30.28 11.73 -7.36
CA PRO A 206 -29.80 10.53 -8.00
C PRO A 206 -28.41 10.16 -7.51
N TRP A 207 -28.14 8.87 -7.42
CA TRP A 207 -26.81 8.35 -7.14
C TRP A 207 -26.56 7.06 -7.92
N ILE A 208 -25.28 6.82 -8.25
CA ILE A 208 -24.78 5.55 -8.74
C ILE A 208 -23.67 5.08 -7.82
N GLU A 209 -23.67 3.80 -7.48
CA GLU A 209 -22.81 3.17 -6.50
C GLU A 209 -22.03 2.02 -7.13
N ASN A 210 -20.76 1.91 -6.74
CA ASN A 210 -19.91 0.79 -7.13
C ASN A 210 -19.39 0.10 -5.87
N ASN A 211 -19.63 -1.21 -5.76
CA ASN A 211 -19.12 -2.08 -4.70
C ASN A 211 -17.84 -2.79 -5.16
N MET A 212 -16.71 -2.38 -4.61
CA MET A 212 -15.41 -2.96 -4.97
C MET A 212 -15.14 -4.36 -4.39
N GLN A 213 -16.09 -4.95 -3.64
CA GLN A 213 -16.00 -6.24 -2.91
C GLN A 213 -14.93 -6.31 -1.81
N LYS A 214 -13.89 -5.49 -1.90
CA LYS A 214 -12.84 -5.31 -0.91
C LYS A 214 -12.54 -3.83 -0.70
N LYS A 215 -11.83 -3.53 0.39
CA LYS A 215 -11.39 -2.16 0.68
C LYS A 215 -10.29 -1.75 -0.31
N MET A 216 -10.54 -0.69 -1.05
CA MET A 216 -9.65 -0.14 -2.07
C MET A 216 -9.25 1.28 -1.70
N ARG A 217 -8.08 1.70 -2.21
CA ARG A 217 -7.65 3.10 -2.24
C ARG A 217 -8.02 3.69 -3.60
N LEU A 218 -8.94 4.64 -3.61
CA LEU A 218 -9.40 5.34 -4.80
C LEU A 218 -8.67 6.70 -4.88
N THR A 219 -7.99 6.94 -5.99
CA THR A 219 -7.20 8.16 -6.23
C THR A 219 -7.84 9.06 -7.27
N GLY A 220 -8.83 8.57 -8.01
CA GLY A 220 -9.57 9.41 -8.93
C GLY A 220 -10.76 8.71 -9.59
N ILE A 221 -11.42 9.49 -10.44
CA ILE A 221 -12.54 9.06 -11.26
C ILE A 221 -12.45 9.72 -12.63
N ILE A 222 -12.76 8.95 -13.66
CA ILE A 222 -12.91 9.43 -15.04
C ILE A 222 -14.40 9.38 -15.36
N THR A 223 -14.93 10.46 -15.93
CA THR A 223 -16.35 10.63 -16.23
C THR A 223 -16.55 11.00 -17.69
N GLN A 224 -17.65 10.55 -18.28
CA GLN A 224 -18.02 10.80 -19.67
C GLN A 224 -19.55 10.86 -19.78
N GLY A 225 -20.08 11.67 -20.72
CA GLY A 225 -21.51 11.78 -20.98
C GLY A 225 -22.03 10.73 -21.95
N ALA A 226 -23.22 10.96 -22.51
CA ALA A 226 -23.73 10.22 -23.68
C ALA A 226 -24.63 11.11 -24.55
N SER A 227 -25.07 10.58 -25.69
CA SER A 227 -26.02 11.26 -26.56
C SER A 227 -27.27 10.43 -26.74
N ARG A 228 -28.43 11.08 -26.66
CA ARG A 228 -29.72 10.46 -26.93
C ARG A 228 -30.40 11.19 -28.08
N MET A 229 -30.64 10.48 -29.18
CA MET A 229 -31.29 11.03 -30.38
C MET A 229 -30.64 12.36 -30.85
N GLY A 230 -29.30 12.42 -30.84
CA GLY A 230 -28.53 13.60 -31.25
C GLY A 230 -28.40 14.69 -30.19
N ALA A 231 -29.02 14.54 -29.02
CA ALA A 231 -28.88 15.47 -27.91
C ALA A 231 -27.82 15.02 -26.90
N SER A 232 -26.85 15.89 -26.58
CA SER A 232 -25.86 15.63 -25.53
C SER A 232 -26.50 15.64 -24.13
N GLU A 233 -26.27 14.60 -23.35
CA GLU A 233 -26.68 14.47 -21.95
C GLU A 233 -25.44 14.10 -21.11
N TYR A 234 -25.20 14.85 -20.03
CA TYR A 234 -24.02 14.63 -19.19
C TYR A 234 -24.13 15.32 -17.83
N VAL A 235 -23.35 14.83 -16.87
CA VAL A 235 -23.19 15.44 -15.54
C VAL A 235 -22.16 16.57 -15.60
N LYS A 236 -22.55 17.79 -15.22
CA LYS A 236 -21.69 18.99 -15.16
C LYS A 236 -20.98 19.14 -13.82
N ALA A 237 -21.60 18.66 -12.74
CA ALA A 237 -21.00 18.67 -11.42
C ALA A 237 -21.58 17.54 -10.56
N PHE A 238 -20.74 16.96 -9.69
CA PHE A 238 -21.14 15.85 -8.83
C PHE A 238 -20.41 15.92 -7.48
N LYS A 239 -20.98 15.24 -6.49
CA LYS A 239 -20.34 14.94 -5.21
C LYS A 239 -19.99 13.45 -5.16
N VAL A 240 -19.08 13.11 -4.25
CA VAL A 240 -18.72 11.72 -3.98
C VAL A 240 -19.01 11.43 -2.52
N ALA A 241 -19.55 10.26 -2.23
CA ALA A 241 -19.67 9.72 -0.88
C ALA A 241 -19.13 8.29 -0.84
N SER A 242 -18.58 7.86 0.28
CA SER A 242 -17.93 6.56 0.40
C SER A 242 -18.25 5.87 1.72
N GLY A 243 -18.25 4.54 1.70
CA GLY A 243 -18.59 3.71 2.86
C GLY A 243 -17.84 2.37 2.88
N PHE A 244 -17.93 1.66 4.00
CA PHE A 244 -17.27 0.35 4.18
C PHE A 244 -18.26 -0.81 4.26
N ASP A 245 -19.49 -0.56 4.70
CA ASP A 245 -20.49 -1.56 5.06
C ASP A 245 -21.75 -1.51 4.17
N GLY A 246 -21.80 -0.57 3.22
CA GLY A 246 -22.94 -0.35 2.34
C GLY A 246 -24.12 0.39 3.00
N SER A 247 -24.03 0.71 4.29
CA SER A 247 -25.09 1.33 5.08
C SER A 247 -24.77 2.78 5.46
N ALA A 248 -23.52 3.04 5.88
CA ALA A 248 -23.06 4.35 6.30
C ALA A 248 -22.15 4.98 5.23
N TYR A 249 -22.54 6.17 4.77
CA TYR A 249 -21.80 6.93 3.75
C TYR A 249 -21.29 8.25 4.30
N THR A 250 -20.02 8.52 4.06
CA THR A 250 -19.37 9.79 4.38
C THR A 250 -19.14 10.57 3.10
N ALA A 251 -19.63 11.81 3.03
CA ALA A 251 -19.39 12.70 1.90
C ALA A 251 -17.92 13.12 1.84
N TYR A 252 -17.35 13.15 0.64
CA TYR A 252 -15.97 13.51 0.41
C TYR A 252 -15.72 15.00 0.67
N ARG A 253 -14.64 15.31 1.39
CA ARG A 253 -14.21 16.67 1.73
C ARG A 253 -12.73 16.81 1.43
N ALA A 254 -12.36 17.95 0.83
CA ALA A 254 -10.95 18.28 0.61
C ALA A 254 -10.30 18.73 1.94
N GLU A 255 -8.98 18.62 2.01
CA GLU A 255 -8.23 19.01 3.20
C GLU A 255 -8.48 20.48 3.56
N GLY A 256 -8.77 20.75 4.84
CA GLY A 256 -9.11 22.09 5.34
C GLY A 256 -10.52 22.60 5.01
N GLN A 257 -11.35 21.85 4.27
CA GLN A 257 -12.72 22.27 3.92
C GLN A 257 -13.78 21.65 4.82
N ARG A 258 -14.71 22.48 5.33
CA ARG A 258 -15.86 22.02 6.14
C ARG A 258 -17.05 21.52 5.31
N ARG A 259 -17.13 21.92 4.04
CA ARG A 259 -18.24 21.58 3.12
C ARG A 259 -17.84 20.43 2.21
N ASP A 260 -18.81 19.65 1.76
CA ASP A 260 -18.59 18.59 0.78
C ASP A 260 -17.98 19.16 -0.50
N LYS A 261 -16.96 18.48 -1.02
CA LYS A 261 -16.31 18.87 -2.25
C LYS A 261 -17.24 18.60 -3.43
N VAL A 262 -17.43 19.60 -4.27
CA VAL A 262 -18.12 19.47 -5.56
C VAL A 262 -17.07 19.34 -6.65
N PHE A 263 -17.14 18.27 -7.42
CA PHE A 263 -16.27 18.01 -8.57
C PHE A 263 -16.89 18.56 -9.84
N ILE A 264 -16.02 19.03 -10.74
CA ILE A 264 -16.42 19.49 -12.07
C ILE A 264 -16.51 18.26 -12.97
N GLY A 265 -17.68 18.05 -13.57
CA GLY A 265 -17.96 16.97 -14.52
C GLY A 265 -17.63 17.38 -15.96
N ASN A 266 -18.38 16.82 -16.90
CA ASN A 266 -18.14 16.95 -18.33
C ASN A 266 -18.63 18.28 -18.90
N ALA A 267 -18.04 18.66 -20.03
CA ALA A 267 -18.45 19.81 -20.83
C ALA A 267 -19.25 19.41 -22.09
N ASP A 268 -19.19 18.14 -22.48
CA ASP A 268 -19.85 17.54 -23.64
C ASP A 268 -20.24 16.09 -23.35
N ASN A 269 -20.72 15.36 -24.36
CA ASN A 269 -21.16 13.97 -24.24
C ASN A 269 -20.07 12.91 -24.42
N ASP A 270 -18.89 13.25 -24.95
CA ASP A 270 -17.91 12.23 -25.37
C ASP A 270 -16.49 12.48 -24.86
N GLY A 271 -16.13 13.73 -24.59
CA GLY A 271 -14.93 14.09 -23.88
C GLY A 271 -14.92 13.52 -22.46
N THR A 272 -13.80 12.91 -22.10
CA THR A 272 -13.58 12.38 -20.76
C THR A 272 -13.11 13.49 -19.82
N LYS A 273 -13.57 13.44 -18.57
CA LYS A 273 -13.13 14.34 -17.50
C LYS A 273 -12.59 13.54 -16.34
N THR A 274 -11.30 13.72 -16.07
CA THR A 274 -10.61 13.11 -14.92
C THR A 274 -10.63 14.06 -13.74
N ASN A 275 -10.99 13.54 -12.57
CA ASN A 275 -10.87 14.21 -11.29
C ASN A 275 -10.06 13.32 -10.34
N LEU A 276 -9.04 13.89 -9.72
CA LEU A 276 -8.26 13.20 -8.68
C LEU A 276 -8.85 13.51 -7.29
N PHE A 277 -8.74 12.54 -6.40
CA PHE A 277 -9.09 12.66 -4.99
C PHE A 277 -7.83 12.99 -4.20
N ASP A 278 -7.82 14.16 -3.57
CA ASP A 278 -6.78 14.61 -2.67
C ASP A 278 -7.39 15.22 -1.39
N PRO A 279 -7.40 14.48 -0.26
CA PRO A 279 -6.72 13.19 -0.04
C PRO A 279 -7.41 12.02 -0.78
N PRO A 280 -6.70 10.90 -1.02
CA PRO A 280 -7.27 9.69 -1.61
C PRO A 280 -8.33 9.05 -0.71
N ILE A 281 -9.34 8.42 -1.31
CA ILE A 281 -10.47 7.81 -0.59
C ILE A 281 -10.15 6.35 -0.30
N VAL A 282 -10.35 5.91 0.95
CA VAL A 282 -10.26 4.50 1.32
C VAL A 282 -11.67 3.97 1.60
N ALA A 283 -12.17 3.06 0.77
CA ALA A 283 -13.54 2.58 0.87
C ALA A 283 -13.75 1.25 0.13
N GLN A 284 -14.85 0.57 0.44
CA GLN A 284 -15.37 -0.54 -0.37
C GLN A 284 -16.48 -0.09 -1.30
N TYR A 285 -17.33 0.82 -0.83
CA TYR A 285 -18.45 1.38 -1.58
C TYR A 285 -18.15 2.83 -1.92
N ILE A 286 -18.35 3.21 -3.18
CA ILE A 286 -18.28 4.60 -3.62
C ILE A 286 -19.56 4.98 -4.36
N ARG A 287 -20.18 6.08 -3.93
CA ARG A 287 -21.34 6.72 -4.53
C ARG A 287 -20.93 7.99 -5.25
N ILE A 288 -21.36 8.10 -6.50
CA ILE A 288 -21.26 9.29 -7.32
C ILE A 288 -22.67 9.90 -7.33
N ILE A 289 -22.76 11.16 -6.92
CA ILE A 289 -24.02 11.86 -6.71
C ILE A 289 -24.05 13.06 -7.65
N PRO A 290 -24.68 12.95 -8.84
CA PRO A 290 -24.86 14.08 -9.74
C PRO A 290 -25.60 15.23 -9.05
N VAL A 291 -25.09 16.45 -9.19
CA VAL A 291 -25.69 17.67 -8.60
C VAL A 291 -26.22 18.59 -9.69
N VAL A 292 -25.45 18.75 -10.77
CA VAL A 292 -25.84 19.59 -11.92
C VAL A 292 -25.68 18.77 -13.18
N CYS A 293 -26.73 18.69 -13.98
CA CYS A 293 -26.78 17.87 -15.18
C CYS A 293 -27.25 18.71 -16.38
N ARG A 294 -26.79 18.37 -17.59
CA ARG A 294 -27.31 18.94 -18.84
C ARG A 294 -28.37 17.98 -19.40
N ARG A 295 -29.61 18.47 -19.50
CA ARG A 295 -30.82 17.73 -19.92
C ARG A 295 -31.21 16.59 -18.97
N ALA A 296 -30.34 15.61 -18.80
CA ALA A 296 -30.52 14.49 -17.88
C ALA A 296 -29.19 14.15 -17.19
N CYS A 297 -29.26 13.52 -16.01
CA CYS A 297 -28.08 13.05 -15.32
C CYS A 297 -27.62 11.73 -15.93
N THR A 298 -26.77 11.84 -16.95
CA THR A 298 -26.25 10.72 -17.73
C THR A 298 -24.75 10.58 -17.52
N LEU A 299 -24.28 9.37 -17.22
CA LEU A 299 -22.89 9.12 -16.84
C LEU A 299 -22.38 7.77 -17.34
N ARG A 300 -21.17 7.81 -17.90
CA ARG A 300 -20.22 6.71 -18.06
C ARG A 300 -19.02 7.02 -17.16
N LEU A 301 -18.47 6.02 -16.48
CA LEU A 301 -17.34 6.25 -15.57
C LEU A 301 -16.31 5.12 -15.54
N GLU A 302 -15.11 5.46 -15.09
CA GLU A 302 -14.05 4.52 -14.70
C GLU A 302 -13.44 4.98 -13.39
N LEU A 303 -13.19 4.03 -12.48
CA LEU A 303 -12.60 4.30 -11.17
C LEU A 303 -11.09 4.05 -11.24
N VAL A 304 -10.33 4.94 -10.61
CA VAL A 304 -8.87 4.89 -10.59
C VAL A 304 -8.39 4.69 -9.17
N GLY A 305 -7.49 3.73 -8.96
CA GLY A 305 -7.00 3.39 -7.63
C GLY A 305 -6.08 2.17 -7.56
N CYS A 306 -5.94 1.63 -6.36
CA CYS A 306 -5.15 0.44 -6.06
C CYS A 306 -5.61 -0.22 -4.74
N GLU A 307 -5.04 -1.35 -4.39
CA GLU A 307 -5.39 -2.11 -3.17
C GLU A 307 -4.70 -1.54 -1.92
N LEU A 308 -5.27 -1.76 -0.72
CA LEU A 308 -4.77 -1.15 0.52
C LEU A 308 -3.49 -1.76 1.11
N ASN A 309 -3.23 -3.04 0.84
CA ASN A 309 -2.09 -3.79 1.43
C ASN A 309 -0.76 -3.43 0.78
N VAL A 310 -0.50 -2.12 0.65
CA VAL A 310 0.73 -1.51 0.12
C VAL A 310 1.92 -1.70 1.07
N TYR A 311 1.70 -2.20 2.29
CA TYR A 311 2.77 -2.41 3.29
C TYR A 311 3.53 -3.73 3.14
N SER A 312 2.99 -4.71 2.42
CA SER A 312 3.84 -5.73 1.82
C SER A 312 4.32 -5.15 0.51
N ASN A 313 5.63 -5.17 0.26
CA ASN A 313 6.34 -4.60 -0.91
C ASN A 313 5.69 -4.83 -2.29
N THR A 314 4.58 -5.56 -2.41
CA THR A 314 3.95 -6.08 -3.62
C THR A 314 2.90 -5.18 -4.27
N SER A 315 2.33 -4.18 -3.60
CA SER A 315 1.01 -3.66 -4.04
C SER A 315 1.02 -2.32 -4.77
N GLY A 316 2.19 -1.68 -4.91
CA GLY A 316 2.45 -0.72 -6.00
C GLY A 316 2.80 -1.40 -7.31
N CYS A 317 2.90 -2.74 -7.31
CA CYS A 317 3.50 -3.53 -8.37
C CYS A 317 2.46 -4.25 -9.24
N SER A 318 1.26 -3.68 -9.41
CA SER A 318 0.18 -4.30 -10.20
C SER A 318 -0.16 -3.53 -11.48
N GLY A 319 0.74 -2.64 -11.90
CA GLY A 319 0.61 -1.87 -13.13
C GLY A 319 0.87 -2.74 -14.37
N PRO A 320 0.34 -2.35 -15.54
CA PRO A 320 0.65 -3.04 -16.79
C PRO A 320 2.13 -2.87 -17.16
N LEU A 321 2.78 -3.98 -17.53
CA LEU A 321 4.21 -3.99 -17.88
C LEU A 321 4.49 -3.55 -19.31
N GLY A 322 3.47 -3.43 -20.16
CA GLY A 322 3.62 -2.73 -21.43
C GLY A 322 3.13 -3.45 -22.67
N MET A 323 2.37 -4.53 -22.52
CA MET A 323 1.84 -5.28 -23.65
C MET A 323 0.84 -4.44 -24.44
N ARG A 324 -0.14 -3.81 -23.78
CA ARG A 324 -1.14 -2.94 -24.42
C ARG A 324 -0.55 -1.61 -24.87
N SER A 325 0.29 -0.99 -24.03
CA SER A 325 0.88 0.33 -24.32
C SER A 325 2.03 0.29 -25.34
N ARG A 326 2.50 -0.91 -25.71
CA ARG A 326 3.67 -1.15 -26.57
C ARG A 326 5.02 -0.71 -25.97
N LEU A 327 5.09 -0.53 -24.66
CA LEU A 327 6.39 -0.41 -23.97
C LEU A 327 7.21 -1.70 -24.12
N VAL A 328 6.54 -2.86 -24.12
CA VAL A 328 7.14 -4.11 -24.61
C VAL A 328 7.09 -4.07 -26.12
N SER A 329 8.24 -4.05 -26.78
CA SER A 329 8.37 -4.04 -28.24
C SER A 329 7.95 -5.37 -28.88
N ASP A 330 7.72 -5.38 -30.19
CA ASP A 330 7.32 -6.60 -30.90
C ASP A 330 8.43 -7.67 -30.90
N GLY A 331 9.70 -7.25 -30.87
CA GLY A 331 10.86 -8.16 -30.83
C GLY A 331 11.02 -8.88 -29.49
N GLN A 332 10.40 -8.38 -28.43
CA GLN A 332 10.38 -9.00 -27.10
C GLN A 332 9.33 -10.13 -26.98
N LEU A 333 8.53 -10.35 -28.03
CA LEU A 333 7.45 -11.34 -28.05
C LEU A 333 7.80 -12.48 -29.00
N SER A 334 7.92 -13.68 -28.44
CA SER A 334 8.17 -14.92 -29.20
C SER A 334 7.16 -15.99 -28.82
N ALA A 335 6.99 -17.00 -29.67
CA ALA A 335 6.10 -18.12 -29.37
C ALA A 335 6.64 -19.40 -30.01
N SER A 336 6.10 -20.52 -29.57
CA SER A 336 6.37 -21.85 -30.13
C SER A 336 6.01 -21.93 -31.62
N SER A 337 4.87 -21.37 -32.01
CA SER A 337 4.38 -21.38 -33.39
C SER A 337 3.34 -20.28 -33.62
N ALA A 338 2.92 -20.10 -34.88
CA ALA A 338 1.87 -19.15 -35.26
C ALA A 338 0.94 -19.75 -36.32
N PHE A 339 -0.36 -19.58 -36.15
CA PHE A 339 -1.40 -20.02 -37.08
C PHE A 339 -1.56 -19.04 -38.25
N ARG A 340 -1.83 -19.59 -39.44
CA ARG A 340 -2.16 -18.81 -40.64
C ARG A 340 -3.57 -19.14 -41.08
N THR A 341 -4.47 -18.16 -41.09
CA THR A 341 -5.83 -18.39 -41.57
C THR A 341 -5.79 -18.63 -43.09
N TRP A 342 -6.33 -19.78 -43.53
CA TRP A 342 -6.31 -20.25 -44.92
C TRP A 342 -4.92 -20.32 -45.57
N GLY A 343 -3.84 -20.38 -44.78
CA GLY A 343 -2.47 -20.40 -45.31
C GLY A 343 -2.02 -19.06 -45.93
N ILE A 344 -2.75 -17.97 -45.71
CA ILE A 344 -2.43 -16.65 -46.23
C ILE A 344 -1.55 -15.91 -45.21
N ASP A 345 -0.35 -15.49 -45.63
CA ASP A 345 0.63 -14.86 -44.73
C ASP A 345 0.12 -13.57 -44.08
N THR A 346 -0.74 -12.80 -44.78
CA THR A 346 -1.32 -11.57 -44.23
C THR A 346 -2.31 -11.81 -43.08
N PHE A 347 -2.80 -13.04 -42.90
CA PHE A 347 -3.70 -13.44 -41.81
C PHE A 347 -3.01 -14.38 -40.82
N THR A 348 -1.73 -14.12 -40.56
CA THR A 348 -0.95 -14.85 -39.55
C THR A 348 -1.16 -14.27 -38.16
N TRP A 349 -1.41 -15.14 -37.18
CA TRP A 349 -1.65 -14.82 -35.77
C TRP A 349 -0.33 -14.78 -34.99
N HIS A 350 0.52 -13.81 -35.31
CA HIS A 350 1.86 -13.67 -34.74
C HIS A 350 1.87 -13.39 -33.22
N PRO A 351 2.95 -13.76 -32.50
CA PRO A 351 3.08 -13.50 -31.06
C PRO A 351 2.96 -12.03 -30.68
N HIS A 352 3.48 -11.11 -31.51
CA HIS A 352 3.41 -9.67 -31.23
C HIS A 352 1.98 -9.08 -31.30
N PHE A 353 1.00 -9.88 -31.72
CA PHE A 353 -0.42 -9.54 -31.65
C PHE A 353 -1.10 -9.95 -30.35
N ALA A 354 -0.43 -10.68 -29.45
CA ALA A 354 -0.97 -11.11 -28.15
C ALA A 354 -1.09 -9.97 -27.11
N ARG A 355 -1.46 -8.78 -27.55
CA ARG A 355 -1.57 -7.58 -26.70
C ARG A 355 -3.02 -7.39 -26.28
N LEU A 356 -3.24 -7.13 -24.99
CA LEU A 356 -4.57 -6.87 -24.46
C LEU A 356 -5.29 -5.76 -25.25
N ASP A 357 -6.57 -5.97 -25.54
CA ASP A 357 -7.45 -5.05 -26.28
C ASP A 357 -7.02 -4.71 -27.71
N LYS A 358 -6.06 -5.44 -28.28
CA LYS A 358 -5.69 -5.28 -29.67
C LYS A 358 -6.91 -5.52 -30.57
N GLN A 359 -7.09 -4.62 -31.52
CA GLN A 359 -8.14 -4.64 -32.54
C GLN A 359 -7.52 -4.91 -33.93
N GLY A 360 -8.35 -5.38 -34.86
CA GLY A 360 -7.94 -5.71 -36.22
C GLY A 360 -8.46 -7.08 -36.66
N LYS A 361 -8.19 -7.45 -37.91
CA LYS A 361 -8.57 -8.77 -38.47
C LYS A 361 -7.78 -9.91 -37.81
N THR A 362 -6.48 -9.70 -37.61
CA THR A 362 -5.61 -10.54 -36.78
C THR A 362 -5.20 -9.72 -35.56
N ASN A 363 -5.76 -10.08 -34.40
CA ASN A 363 -5.65 -9.25 -33.21
C ASN A 363 -5.23 -10.02 -31.97
N ALA A 364 -4.83 -11.28 -32.11
CA ALA A 364 -4.29 -12.09 -31.02
C ALA A 364 -3.16 -12.99 -31.53
N TRP A 365 -2.57 -13.75 -30.62
CA TRP A 365 -1.73 -14.88 -30.98
C TRP A 365 -2.52 -16.18 -30.93
N SER A 366 -2.27 -17.03 -31.91
CA SER A 366 -2.74 -18.42 -31.95
C SER A 366 -1.61 -19.30 -32.50
N PRO A 367 -1.28 -20.42 -31.86
CA PRO A 367 -0.28 -21.36 -32.36
C PRO A 367 -0.81 -22.14 -33.56
N ALA A 368 0.11 -22.66 -34.37
CA ALA A 368 -0.20 -23.47 -35.55
C ALA A 368 -1.05 -24.70 -35.16
N ASN A 369 -0.68 -25.36 -34.07
CA ASN A 369 -1.35 -26.55 -33.55
C ASN A 369 -1.99 -26.28 -32.18
N ASN A 370 -3.07 -26.99 -31.88
CA ASN A 370 -3.74 -26.94 -30.58
C ASN A 370 -3.22 -28.05 -29.66
N ASN A 371 -2.10 -27.82 -28.99
CA ASN A 371 -1.52 -28.79 -28.05
C ASN A 371 -1.00 -28.10 -26.78
N ARG A 372 -0.74 -28.91 -25.74
CA ARG A 372 -0.28 -28.43 -24.42
C ARG A 372 1.22 -28.09 -24.37
N SER A 373 1.95 -28.26 -25.47
CA SER A 373 3.35 -27.86 -25.59
C SER A 373 3.53 -26.49 -26.24
N GLU A 374 2.46 -25.87 -26.73
CA GLU A 374 2.51 -24.51 -27.25
C GLU A 374 2.74 -23.50 -26.11
N TRP A 375 3.44 -22.42 -26.43
CA TRP A 375 3.71 -21.35 -25.49
C TRP A 375 3.89 -20.02 -26.21
N ILE A 376 3.57 -18.94 -25.49
CA ILE A 376 3.98 -17.58 -25.85
C ILE A 376 4.86 -17.04 -24.74
N GLN A 377 5.91 -16.32 -25.14
CA GLN A 377 6.95 -15.79 -24.28
C GLN A 377 7.06 -14.28 -24.41
N VAL A 378 7.34 -13.64 -23.28
CA VAL A 378 7.69 -12.23 -23.17
C VAL A 378 9.08 -12.12 -22.56
N ASP A 379 10.00 -11.41 -23.23
CA ASP A 379 11.27 -10.96 -22.65
C ASP A 379 11.11 -9.54 -22.10
N LEU A 380 11.20 -9.38 -20.78
CA LEU A 380 11.08 -8.09 -20.10
C LEU A 380 12.38 -7.27 -20.10
N GLU A 381 13.45 -7.78 -20.74
CA GLU A 381 14.83 -7.25 -20.83
C GLU A 381 15.59 -7.18 -19.50
N LYS A 382 14.88 -6.89 -18.41
CA LYS A 382 15.37 -6.85 -17.05
C LYS A 382 14.51 -7.74 -16.17
N THR A 383 15.09 -8.23 -15.09
CA THR A 383 14.32 -8.90 -14.05
C THR A 383 13.32 -7.90 -13.49
N LYS A 384 12.04 -8.26 -13.56
CA LYS A 384 10.95 -7.48 -12.99
C LYS A 384 10.22 -8.34 -11.97
N ARG A 385 9.48 -7.68 -11.09
CA ARG A 385 8.57 -8.36 -10.17
C ARG A 385 7.21 -8.54 -10.82
N LEU A 386 6.77 -9.79 -10.92
CA LEU A 386 5.52 -10.19 -11.54
C LEU A 386 4.48 -10.49 -10.46
N THR A 387 3.33 -9.83 -10.55
CA THR A 387 2.23 -9.99 -9.58
C THR A 387 0.95 -10.52 -10.21
N GLY A 388 0.86 -10.57 -11.53
CA GLY A 388 -0.32 -11.14 -12.18
C GLY A 388 -0.29 -11.06 -13.70
N ILE A 389 -1.39 -11.48 -14.28
CA ILE A 389 -1.63 -11.50 -15.72
C ILE A 389 -3.11 -11.24 -15.99
N ILE A 390 -3.40 -10.49 -17.05
CA ILE A 390 -4.74 -10.33 -17.61
C ILE A 390 -4.76 -11.07 -18.95
N THR A 391 -5.77 -11.91 -19.16
CA THR A 391 -5.98 -12.65 -20.41
C THR A 391 -7.30 -12.28 -21.07
N GLN A 392 -7.35 -12.36 -22.38
CA GLN A 392 -8.52 -12.08 -23.21
C GLN A 392 -8.47 -13.00 -24.44
N GLY A 393 -9.63 -13.50 -24.87
CA GLY A 393 -9.73 -14.33 -26.08
C GLY A 393 -9.70 -13.51 -27.37
N ALA A 394 -10.13 -14.09 -28.49
CA ALA A 394 -10.41 -13.35 -29.71
C ALA A 394 -11.47 -14.06 -30.57
N LYS A 395 -11.71 -13.53 -31.76
CA LYS A 395 -12.69 -14.06 -32.69
C LYS A 395 -12.08 -14.12 -34.09
N ASP A 396 -12.16 -15.27 -34.73
CA ASP A 396 -11.72 -15.46 -36.12
C ASP A 396 -12.94 -15.74 -37.00
N PHE A 397 -13.22 -14.89 -37.98
CA PHE A 397 -14.34 -15.02 -38.94
C PHE A 397 -15.70 -15.46 -38.37
N GLY A 398 -16.09 -15.00 -37.18
CA GLY A 398 -17.36 -15.41 -36.58
C GLY A 398 -17.21 -16.40 -35.42
N VAL A 399 -16.10 -17.13 -35.37
CA VAL A 399 -15.83 -18.18 -34.37
C VAL A 399 -15.09 -17.60 -33.18
N VAL A 400 -15.65 -17.78 -31.99
CA VAL A 400 -15.08 -17.33 -30.72
C VAL A 400 -14.03 -18.34 -30.24
N GLN A 401 -12.83 -17.86 -29.91
CA GLN A 401 -11.70 -18.70 -29.53
C GLN A 401 -11.00 -18.10 -28.31
N PHE A 402 -10.66 -18.92 -27.32
CA PHE A 402 -10.03 -18.45 -26.09
C PHE A 402 -9.42 -19.58 -25.28
N VAL A 403 -8.47 -19.23 -24.41
CA VAL A 403 -7.85 -20.17 -23.45
C VAL A 403 -8.66 -20.21 -22.16
N THR A 404 -9.12 -21.40 -21.75
CA THR A 404 -9.92 -21.61 -20.53
C THR A 404 -9.05 -21.94 -19.32
N VAL A 405 -7.93 -22.63 -19.51
CA VAL A 405 -6.96 -22.96 -18.46
C VAL A 405 -5.55 -22.81 -19.00
N PHE A 406 -4.66 -22.23 -18.20
CA PHE A 406 -3.25 -22.08 -18.57
C PHE A 406 -2.31 -22.26 -17.37
N LYS A 407 -1.05 -22.49 -17.68
CA LYS A 407 0.08 -22.47 -16.74
C LYS A 407 0.99 -21.29 -17.06
N VAL A 408 1.75 -20.86 -16.06
CA VAL A 408 2.79 -19.84 -16.22
C VAL A 408 4.14 -20.45 -15.85
N ALA A 409 5.09 -20.32 -16.76
CA ALA A 409 6.49 -20.67 -16.54
C ALA A 409 7.33 -19.40 -16.63
N TYR A 410 8.43 -19.34 -15.87
CA TYR A 410 9.29 -18.17 -15.78
C TYR A 410 10.76 -18.55 -15.68
N SER A 411 11.61 -17.63 -16.11
CA SER A 411 13.06 -17.81 -16.18
C SER A 411 13.80 -16.46 -16.09
N ASN A 412 15.05 -16.49 -15.62
CA ASN A 412 15.94 -15.33 -15.63
C ASN A 412 17.02 -15.40 -16.72
N ASP A 413 17.36 -16.60 -17.19
CA ASP A 413 18.40 -16.86 -18.19
C ASP A 413 17.82 -17.19 -19.58
N GLY A 414 16.53 -17.57 -19.65
CA GLY A 414 15.85 -18.03 -20.87
C GLY A 414 16.07 -19.51 -21.18
N GLU A 415 16.90 -20.20 -20.41
CA GLU A 415 17.30 -21.60 -20.60
C GLU A 415 16.67 -22.51 -19.54
N SER A 416 16.75 -22.13 -18.27
CA SER A 416 16.19 -22.86 -17.15
C SER A 416 14.81 -22.31 -16.79
N TRP A 417 13.79 -23.18 -16.78
CA TRP A 417 12.40 -22.78 -16.62
C TRP A 417 11.79 -23.35 -15.34
N SER A 418 11.17 -22.48 -14.56
CA SER A 418 10.39 -22.85 -13.37
C SER A 418 8.91 -22.58 -13.62
N ALA A 419 8.04 -23.50 -13.19
CA ALA A 419 6.59 -23.29 -13.24
C ALA A 419 6.09 -22.65 -11.95
N VAL A 420 5.10 -21.75 -12.06
CA VAL A 420 4.40 -21.22 -10.88
C VAL A 420 3.67 -22.37 -10.18
N LYS A 421 3.91 -22.52 -8.88
CA LYS A 421 3.38 -23.65 -8.08
C LYS A 421 2.14 -23.25 -7.29
N GLN A 422 1.28 -24.24 -7.02
CA GLN A 422 0.15 -24.07 -6.11
C GLN A 422 0.65 -24.11 -4.66
N GLU A 423 0.08 -23.25 -3.81
CA GLU A 423 0.37 -23.23 -2.38
C GLU A 423 0.13 -24.63 -1.77
N ASN A 424 1.11 -25.10 -1.00
CA ASN A 424 1.06 -26.33 -0.21
C ASN A 424 0.98 -27.67 -0.99
N SER A 425 1.11 -27.67 -2.32
CA SER A 425 1.00 -28.91 -3.12
C SER A 425 2.22 -29.25 -3.99
N GLY A 426 3.13 -28.30 -4.23
CA GLY A 426 4.32 -28.49 -5.09
C GLY A 426 3.99 -28.77 -6.58
N LYS A 427 2.72 -28.95 -6.92
CA LYS A 427 2.17 -29.08 -8.27
C LYS A 427 2.12 -27.72 -8.97
N ASP A 428 2.19 -27.74 -10.30
CA ASP A 428 2.02 -26.53 -11.11
C ASP A 428 0.63 -25.94 -10.89
N LYS A 429 0.56 -24.62 -10.71
CA LYS A 429 -0.70 -23.90 -10.57
C LYS A 429 -1.41 -23.82 -11.92
N LEU A 430 -2.66 -24.26 -11.95
CA LEU A 430 -3.55 -24.10 -13.08
C LEU A 430 -4.37 -22.82 -12.89
N PHE A 431 -4.20 -21.85 -13.79
CA PHE A 431 -4.93 -20.59 -13.77
C PHE A 431 -6.19 -20.71 -14.62
N GLN A 432 -7.31 -20.25 -14.07
CA GLN A 432 -8.58 -20.17 -14.78
C GLN A 432 -8.56 -18.95 -15.71
N GLY A 433 -8.67 -19.21 -17.01
CA GLY A 433 -8.66 -18.24 -18.08
C GLY A 433 -10.05 -17.71 -18.43
N ASN A 434 -10.27 -17.47 -19.71
CA ASN A 434 -11.43 -16.79 -20.24
C ASN A 434 -12.62 -17.74 -20.45
N VAL A 435 -13.82 -17.16 -20.47
CA VAL A 435 -15.08 -17.85 -20.81
C VAL A 435 -15.70 -17.33 -22.10
N ASP A 436 -15.13 -16.26 -22.67
CA ASP A 436 -15.56 -15.62 -23.91
C ASP A 436 -14.34 -14.98 -24.63
N ASN A 437 -14.58 -14.31 -25.75
CA ASN A 437 -13.52 -13.68 -26.55
C ASN A 437 -13.08 -12.28 -26.07
N ASN A 438 -13.84 -11.56 -25.27
CA ASN A 438 -13.65 -10.11 -25.10
C ASN A 438 -13.52 -9.66 -23.65
N THR A 439 -14.13 -10.36 -22.70
CA THR A 439 -14.04 -10.05 -21.28
C THR A 439 -12.63 -10.34 -20.76
N HIS A 440 -12.09 -9.42 -19.97
CA HIS A 440 -10.79 -9.59 -19.35
C HIS A 440 -10.88 -10.57 -18.19
N LYS A 441 -9.91 -11.49 -18.11
CA LYS A 441 -9.72 -12.35 -16.94
C LYS A 441 -8.40 -12.01 -16.27
N LYS A 442 -8.49 -11.44 -15.05
CA LYS A 442 -7.32 -11.14 -14.22
C LYS A 442 -7.01 -12.29 -13.28
N ASN A 443 -5.75 -12.74 -13.27
CA ASN A 443 -5.21 -13.71 -12.33
C ASN A 443 -4.02 -13.09 -11.60
N LEU A 444 -3.98 -13.24 -10.28
CA LEU A 444 -2.86 -12.78 -9.45
C LEU A 444 -1.90 -13.94 -9.15
N PHE A 445 -0.62 -13.60 -9.06
CA PHE A 445 0.44 -14.53 -8.67
C PHE A 445 0.67 -14.43 -7.17
N GLU A 446 0.33 -15.52 -6.49
CA GLU A 446 0.48 -15.68 -5.04
C GLU A 446 1.28 -16.95 -4.79
N PRO A 447 2.52 -16.83 -4.29
CA PRO A 447 3.28 -15.58 -4.09
C PRO A 447 3.72 -14.91 -5.41
N PRO A 448 4.02 -13.59 -5.42
CA PRO A 448 4.66 -12.94 -6.57
C PRO A 448 6.06 -13.52 -6.81
N PHE A 449 6.55 -13.45 -8.04
CA PHE A 449 7.88 -13.96 -8.40
C PHE A 449 8.66 -12.95 -9.25
N TYR A 450 9.97 -13.13 -9.31
CA TYR A 450 10.87 -12.29 -10.10
C TYR A 450 11.32 -13.05 -11.33
N ALA A 451 11.20 -12.43 -12.49
CA ALA A 451 11.57 -13.04 -13.75
C ALA A 451 11.93 -11.98 -14.81
N ARG A 452 12.83 -12.34 -15.71
CA ARG A 452 13.04 -11.62 -16.97
C ARG A 452 12.16 -12.19 -18.09
N TYR A 453 12.10 -13.52 -18.19
CA TYR A 453 11.32 -14.21 -19.20
C TYR A 453 10.08 -14.85 -18.60
N VAL A 454 8.93 -14.65 -19.24
CA VAL A 454 7.65 -15.24 -18.81
C VAL A 454 7.03 -15.98 -19.98
N ARG A 455 6.66 -17.23 -19.77
CA ARG A 455 5.91 -18.08 -20.71
C ARG A 455 4.51 -18.35 -20.21
N VAL A 456 3.54 -18.16 -21.08
CA VAL A 456 2.17 -18.64 -20.87
C VAL A 456 1.98 -19.90 -21.69
N VAL A 457 1.59 -20.98 -21.01
CA VAL A 457 1.43 -22.32 -21.58
C VAL A 457 -0.04 -22.71 -21.51
N PRO A 458 -0.77 -22.69 -22.64
CA PRO A 458 -2.17 -23.08 -22.70
C PRO A 458 -2.37 -24.56 -22.31
N TRP A 459 -3.38 -24.84 -21.50
CA TRP A 459 -3.66 -26.18 -20.97
C TRP A 459 -5.00 -26.73 -21.45
N GLU A 460 -6.02 -25.87 -21.47
CA GLU A 460 -7.36 -26.10 -22.02
C GLU A 460 -7.83 -24.85 -22.75
N TRP A 461 -8.67 -25.02 -23.78
CA TRP A 461 -9.13 -23.92 -24.63
C TRP A 461 -10.49 -24.26 -25.25
N HIS A 462 -11.17 -23.22 -25.73
CA HIS A 462 -12.39 -23.31 -26.52
C HIS A 462 -12.05 -23.09 -28.00
N GLU A 463 -12.41 -24.06 -28.87
CA GLU A 463 -12.12 -24.12 -30.32
C GLU A 463 -10.63 -24.18 -30.67
N ARG A 464 -9.89 -23.10 -30.40
CA ARG A 464 -8.45 -22.97 -30.67
C ARG A 464 -7.79 -22.16 -29.57
N VAL A 465 -6.51 -22.46 -29.35
CA VAL A 465 -5.66 -21.65 -28.48
C VAL A 465 -5.53 -20.25 -29.07
N THR A 466 -6.14 -19.26 -28.42
CA THR A 466 -6.09 -17.87 -28.88
C THR A 466 -6.02 -16.95 -27.67
N LEU A 467 -5.01 -16.07 -27.64
CA LEU A 467 -4.69 -15.28 -26.47
C LEU A 467 -4.28 -13.85 -26.82
N ARG A 468 -4.88 -12.89 -26.12
CA ARG A 468 -4.40 -11.54 -25.87
C ARG A 468 -4.08 -11.43 -24.38
N MET A 469 -2.99 -10.76 -24.02
CA MET A 469 -2.59 -10.67 -22.62
C MET A 469 -1.89 -9.35 -22.25
N GLU A 470 -1.88 -9.08 -20.94
CA GLU A 470 -1.09 -8.02 -20.30
C GLU A 470 -0.48 -8.59 -19.02
N LEU A 471 0.83 -8.41 -18.83
CA LEU A 471 1.51 -8.80 -17.61
C LEU A 471 1.43 -7.66 -16.59
N LEU A 472 1.25 -7.99 -15.32
CA LEU A 472 1.17 -7.04 -14.24
C LEU A 472 2.40 -7.16 -13.34
N GLY A 473 3.00 -6.03 -13.02
CA GLY A 473 4.25 -5.98 -12.28
C GLY A 473 4.78 -4.56 -12.08
N CYS A 474 6.05 -4.49 -11.73
CA CYS A 474 6.83 -3.27 -11.62
C CYS A 474 8.33 -3.59 -11.72
N ASP A 475 9.11 -2.53 -11.90
CA ASP A 475 10.55 -2.57 -11.67
C ASP A 475 10.86 -2.67 -10.16
N ASP A 476 12.01 -3.25 -9.83
CA ASP A 476 12.49 -3.41 -8.46
C ASP A 476 12.77 -2.08 -7.74
#